data_AF-A0A946J4Y7-F1
#
_entry.id   AF-A0A946J4Y7-F1
#
_cell.length_a   1.000
_cell.length_b   1.000
_cell.length_c   1.000
_cell.angle_alpha   90.00
_cell.angle_beta   90.00
_cell.angle_gamma   90.00
#
_symmetry.space_group_name_H-M   'P 1'
#
loop_
_entity.id
_entity.type
_entity.pdbx_description
1 polymer ?
#
loop_
_entity_poly.entity_id
_entity_poly.type
_entity_poly.pdbx_seq_one_letter_code
_entity_poly.pdbx_strand_id
1 'polypeptide(L)'
;MLIKIIKHKMDKKILNTMFENLLHIGNKTNYWSPRMKNYIYGSVNGIHVINLTETAKKLEEVKAELKELHATGKKILFVATKLQSRDAFVELAKETGHYYVSEKWVPGLLTNFKTIKRRISTYLKLLKDSESGAMDVLTKKEVANKMLELEKLDRAFK
;
A
#
# COMPACT_ATOMS: atom_id res chain seq x y z
N MET A 1 35.31 -8.61 -28.84
CA MET A 1 34.41 -9.24 -27.85
C MET A 1 34.10 -8.33 -26.64
N LEU A 2 34.13 -7.00 -26.77
CA LEU A 2 33.93 -6.09 -25.61
C LEU A 2 33.09 -4.82 -25.91
N ILE A 3 32.38 -4.76 -27.04
CA ILE A 3 31.51 -3.60 -27.40
C ILE A 3 30.08 -4.08 -27.73
N LYS A 4 29.58 -5.03 -26.93
CA LYS A 4 28.16 -5.44 -26.91
C LYS A 4 27.63 -5.51 -25.47
N ILE A 5 28.20 -4.70 -24.58
CA ILE A 5 27.64 -4.49 -23.24
C ILE A 5 26.47 -3.52 -23.40
N ILE A 6 25.29 -4.11 -23.64
CA ILE A 6 23.99 -3.66 -23.16
C ILE A 6 23.84 -2.12 -23.15
N LYS A 7 23.71 -1.52 -24.34
CA LYS A 7 22.93 -0.28 -24.45
C LYS A 7 21.49 -0.66 -24.11
N HIS A 8 21.14 -0.55 -22.84
CA HIS A 8 19.77 -0.57 -22.37
C HIS A 8 19.09 0.64 -23.04
N LYS A 9 18.51 0.44 -24.23
CA LYS A 9 17.54 1.39 -24.79
C LYS A 9 16.39 1.38 -23.80
N MET A 10 16.41 2.30 -22.83
CA MET A 10 15.20 2.62 -22.07
C MET A 10 14.11 2.88 -23.10
N ASP A 11 12.99 2.20 -22.93
CA ASP A 11 11.88 2.31 -23.85
C ASP A 11 11.40 3.76 -23.85
N LYS A 12 11.65 4.50 -24.94
CA LYS A 12 11.24 5.92 -25.03
C LYS A 12 9.74 6.07 -24.78
N LYS A 13 8.95 5.02 -25.07
CA LYS A 13 7.51 5.02 -24.84
C LYS A 13 7.17 5.18 -23.35
N ILE A 14 7.85 4.44 -22.46
CA ILE A 14 7.54 4.51 -21.02
C ILE A 14 7.87 5.89 -20.43
N LEU A 15 9.02 6.46 -20.84
CA LEU A 15 9.43 7.78 -20.38
C LEU A 15 8.45 8.87 -20.84
N ASN A 16 7.99 8.81 -22.09
CA ASN A 16 7.00 9.74 -22.60
C ASN A 16 5.67 9.61 -21.84
N THR A 17 5.20 8.38 -21.60
CA THR A 17 3.97 8.15 -20.81
C THR A 17 4.11 8.69 -19.39
N MET A 18 5.24 8.48 -18.71
CA MET A 18 5.48 9.03 -17.37
C MET A 18 5.48 10.56 -17.38
N PHE A 19 6.03 11.17 -18.43
CA PHE A 19 6.07 12.61 -18.59
C PHE A 19 4.68 13.20 -18.84
N GLU A 20 3.91 12.63 -19.77
CA GLU A 20 2.53 13.02 -20.11
C GLU A 20 1.58 12.91 -18.91
N ASN A 21 1.76 11.89 -18.07
CA ASN A 21 1.01 11.70 -16.82
C ASN A 21 1.56 12.50 -15.63
N LEU A 22 2.50 13.42 -15.87
CA LEU A 22 3.05 14.34 -14.86
C LEU A 22 3.73 13.64 -13.67
N LEU A 23 4.27 12.43 -13.85
CA LEU A 23 4.93 11.68 -12.77
C LEU A 23 6.27 12.29 -12.33
N HIS A 24 6.79 13.26 -13.09
CA HIS A 24 8.00 14.00 -12.77
C HIS A 24 7.75 15.12 -11.74
N ILE A 25 6.50 15.46 -11.43
CA ILE A 25 6.17 16.53 -10.50
C ILE A 25 6.32 16.02 -9.06
N GLY A 26 7.27 16.62 -8.32
CA GLY A 26 7.50 16.36 -6.91
C GLY A 26 6.82 17.37 -5.98
N ASN A 27 7.31 17.42 -4.74
CA ASN A 27 6.85 18.38 -3.73
C ASN A 27 7.56 19.74 -3.86
N LYS A 28 7.05 20.75 -3.13
CA LYS A 28 7.73 22.04 -2.98
C LYS A 28 9.13 21.86 -2.38
N THR A 29 10.07 22.74 -2.73
CA THR A 29 11.47 22.69 -2.28
C THR A 29 11.67 22.74 -0.77
N ASN A 30 10.69 23.22 -0.02
CA ASN A 30 10.75 23.28 1.45
C ASN A 30 10.38 21.94 2.11
N TYR A 31 9.71 21.04 1.38
CA TYR A 31 9.21 19.75 1.90
C TYR A 31 9.91 18.59 1.18
N TRP A 32 11.22 18.46 1.41
CA TRP A 32 12.02 17.38 0.82
C TRP A 32 12.96 16.73 1.84
N SER A 33 13.35 15.48 1.58
CA SER A 33 14.36 14.77 2.37
C SER A 33 15.70 14.82 1.63
N PRO A 34 16.82 15.19 2.29
CA PRO A 34 18.15 15.24 1.65
C PRO A 34 18.60 13.94 1.00
N ARG A 35 18.09 12.78 1.47
CA ARG A 35 18.36 11.46 0.89
C ARG A 35 17.81 11.30 -0.54
N MET A 36 16.87 12.15 -0.94
CA MET A 36 16.29 12.16 -2.28
C MET A 36 17.15 12.88 -3.32
N LYS A 37 18.28 13.48 -2.93
CA LYS A 37 19.12 14.30 -3.82
C LYS A 37 19.49 13.60 -5.14
N ASN A 38 19.80 12.31 -5.09
CA ASN A 38 20.20 11.54 -6.28
C ASN A 38 19.03 11.23 -7.23
N TYR A 39 17.78 11.36 -6.76
CA TYR A 39 16.56 11.09 -7.53
C TYR A 39 15.88 12.37 -8.04
N ILE A 40 16.35 13.53 -7.59
CA ILE A 40 15.84 14.84 -8.03
C ILE A 40 16.68 15.30 -9.22
N TYR A 41 16.01 15.61 -10.33
CA TYR A 41 16.64 16.18 -11.52
C TYR A 41 16.95 17.67 -11.31
N GLY A 42 16.04 18.41 -10.68
CA GLY A 42 16.19 19.84 -10.42
C GLY A 42 14.95 20.43 -9.75
N SER A 43 14.75 21.74 -9.88
CA SER A 43 13.51 22.40 -9.45
C SER A 43 13.07 23.46 -10.45
N VAL A 44 11.77 23.63 -10.58
CA VAL A 44 11.12 24.65 -11.44
C VAL A 44 10.04 25.33 -10.61
N ASN A 45 10.06 26.66 -10.54
CA ASN A 45 9.08 27.46 -9.78
C ASN A 45 8.91 26.99 -8.31
N GLY A 46 10.00 26.57 -7.66
CA GLY A 46 9.97 26.10 -6.27
C GLY A 46 9.37 24.69 -6.08
N ILE A 47 9.18 23.91 -7.15
CA ILE A 47 8.75 22.50 -7.11
C ILE A 47 9.90 21.62 -7.58
N HIS A 48 10.17 20.52 -6.87
CA HIS A 48 11.17 19.53 -7.29
C HIS A 48 10.69 18.74 -8.51
N VAL A 49 11.60 18.53 -9.46
CA VAL A 49 11.40 17.66 -10.61
C VAL A 49 12.12 16.34 -10.36
N ILE A 50 11.38 15.22 -10.39
CA ILE A 50 11.91 13.87 -10.18
C ILE A 50 12.55 13.36 -11.47
N ASN A 51 13.68 12.69 -11.36
CA ASN A 51 14.40 12.13 -12.50
C ASN A 51 13.72 10.85 -13.02
N LEU A 52 12.94 10.98 -14.09
CA LEU A 52 12.24 9.86 -14.73
C LEU A 52 13.16 8.76 -15.26
N THR A 53 14.40 9.10 -15.62
CA THR A 53 15.38 8.12 -16.10
C THR A 53 15.76 7.15 -14.98
N GLU A 54 15.99 7.69 -13.78
CA GLU A 54 16.27 6.87 -12.60
C GLU A 54 15.02 6.11 -12.13
N THR A 55 13.83 6.73 -12.21
CA THR A 55 12.55 6.05 -11.95
C THR A 55 12.37 4.84 -12.86
N ALA A 56 12.63 4.97 -14.17
CA ALA A 56 12.49 3.88 -15.13
C ALA A 56 13.45 2.72 -14.83
N LYS A 57 14.71 3.01 -14.46
CA LYS A 57 15.66 1.97 -14.04
C LYS A 57 15.18 1.22 -12.80
N LYS A 58 14.73 1.95 -11.76
CA LYS A 58 14.20 1.35 -10.53
C LYS A 58 12.94 0.54 -10.77
N LEU A 59 12.09 0.95 -11.70
CA LEU A 59 10.89 0.19 -12.06
C LEU A 59 11.24 -1.18 -12.65
N GLU A 60 12.27 -1.26 -13.50
CA GLU A 60 12.73 -2.54 -14.04
C GLU A 60 13.36 -3.45 -12.96
N GLU A 61 14.11 -2.89 -12.00
CA GLU A 61 14.63 -3.64 -10.84
C GLU A 61 13.47 -4.24 -10.02
N VAL A 62 12.47 -3.43 -9.67
CA VAL A 62 11.30 -3.90 -8.89
C VAL A 62 10.49 -4.93 -9.66
N LYS A 63 10.32 -4.76 -10.97
CA LYS A 63 9.61 -5.72 -11.81
C LYS A 63 10.29 -7.09 -11.83
N ALA A 64 11.62 -7.13 -11.84
CA ALA A 64 12.38 -8.37 -11.73
C ALA A 64 12.18 -9.04 -10.36
N GLU A 65 12.24 -8.25 -9.28
CA GLU A 65 12.04 -8.75 -7.91
C GLU A 65 10.61 -9.29 -7.70
N LEU A 66 9.58 -8.57 -8.16
CA LEU A 66 8.19 -9.02 -8.09
C LEU A 66 7.97 -10.35 -8.83
N LYS A 67 8.63 -10.54 -9.97
CA LYS A 67 8.57 -11.80 -10.72
C LYS A 67 9.18 -12.96 -9.94
N GLU A 68 10.30 -12.73 -9.24
CA GLU A 68 10.94 -13.73 -8.40
C GLU A 68 10.09 -14.07 -7.15
N LEU A 69 9.54 -13.06 -6.49
CA LEU A 69 8.63 -13.25 -5.35
C LEU A 69 7.40 -14.06 -5.74
N HIS A 70 6.83 -13.78 -6.92
CA HIS A 70 5.70 -14.54 -7.44
C HIS A 70 6.10 -15.99 -7.77
N ALA A 71 7.24 -16.20 -8.45
CA ALA A 71 7.73 -17.53 -8.79
C ALA A 71 8.03 -18.41 -7.57
N THR A 72 8.44 -17.79 -6.46
CA THR A 72 8.67 -18.47 -5.17
C THR A 72 7.39 -18.68 -4.34
N GLY A 73 6.23 -18.25 -4.84
CA GLY A 73 4.94 -18.41 -4.17
C GLY A 73 4.74 -17.48 -2.98
N LYS A 74 5.58 -16.44 -2.82
CA LYS A 74 5.44 -15.46 -1.74
C LYS A 74 4.22 -14.57 -1.97
N LYS A 75 3.65 -14.08 -0.88
CA LYS A 75 2.49 -13.18 -0.91
C LYS A 75 2.94 -11.73 -0.75
N ILE A 76 2.37 -10.85 -1.57
CA ILE A 76 2.59 -9.41 -1.53
C ILE A 76 1.45 -8.77 -0.75
N LEU A 77 1.77 -7.77 0.08
CA LEU A 77 0.80 -6.94 0.78
C LEU A 77 0.80 -5.54 0.15
N PHE A 78 -0.32 -5.19 -0.48
CA PHE A 78 -0.54 -3.86 -1.02
C PHE A 78 -0.99 -2.91 0.09
N VAL A 79 -0.41 -1.72 0.18
CA VAL A 79 -0.76 -0.74 1.22
C VAL A 79 -1.00 0.61 0.57
N ALA A 80 -2.24 1.09 0.63
CA ALA A 80 -2.64 2.36 0.05
C ALA A 80 -3.80 2.97 0.83
N THR A 81 -3.51 3.88 1.77
CA THR A 81 -4.53 4.54 2.60
C THR A 81 -4.97 5.90 2.06
N LYS A 82 -4.35 6.38 0.99
CA LYS A 82 -4.69 7.66 0.36
C LYS A 82 -5.86 7.46 -0.60
N LEU A 83 -6.87 8.32 -0.49
CA LEU A 83 -8.10 8.24 -1.31
C LEU A 83 -7.81 8.13 -2.83
N GLN A 84 -6.80 8.85 -3.32
CA GLN A 84 -6.41 8.87 -4.74
C GLN A 84 -5.86 7.54 -5.26
N SER A 85 -5.30 6.69 -4.39
CA SER A 85 -4.65 5.43 -4.75
C SER A 85 -5.39 4.20 -4.22
N ARG A 86 -6.33 4.41 -3.30
CA ARG A 86 -6.99 3.34 -2.56
C ARG A 86 -7.65 2.33 -3.49
N ASP A 87 -8.53 2.80 -4.35
CA ASP A 87 -9.38 1.93 -5.15
C ASP A 87 -8.55 1.15 -6.19
N ALA A 88 -7.57 1.80 -6.82
CA ALA A 88 -6.65 1.16 -7.77
C ALA A 88 -5.82 0.02 -7.14
N PHE A 89 -5.33 0.22 -5.91
CA PHE A 89 -4.56 -0.82 -5.22
C PHE A 89 -5.45 -1.97 -4.71
N VAL A 90 -6.69 -1.68 -4.31
CA VAL A 90 -7.66 -2.70 -3.91
C VAL A 90 -8.04 -3.58 -5.10
N GLU A 91 -8.32 -2.98 -6.25
CA GLU A 91 -8.62 -3.69 -7.50
C GLU A 91 -7.45 -4.59 -7.90
N LEU A 92 -6.23 -4.05 -7.96
CA LEU A 92 -5.04 -4.81 -8.31
C LEU A 92 -4.79 -5.99 -7.35
N ALA A 93 -4.96 -5.79 -6.05
CA ALA A 93 -4.79 -6.86 -5.07
C ALA A 93 -5.84 -7.97 -5.25
N LYS A 94 -7.09 -7.61 -5.55
CA LYS A 94 -8.17 -8.58 -5.82
C LYS A 94 -7.91 -9.36 -7.10
N GLU A 95 -7.53 -8.70 -8.19
CA GLU A 95 -7.19 -9.33 -9.47
C GLU A 95 -6.02 -10.31 -9.35
N THR A 96 -5.01 -9.94 -8.56
CA THR A 96 -3.80 -10.76 -8.38
C THR A 96 -3.90 -11.78 -7.26
N GLY A 97 -5.00 -11.81 -6.50
CA GLY A 97 -5.18 -12.71 -5.36
C GLY A 97 -4.19 -12.46 -4.21
N HIS A 98 -3.73 -11.22 -4.07
CA HIS A 98 -2.84 -10.75 -3.02
C HIS A 98 -3.60 -9.98 -1.93
N TYR A 99 -2.94 -9.73 -0.79
CA TYR A 99 -3.57 -9.06 0.35
C TYR A 99 -3.42 -7.54 0.24
N TYR A 100 -4.34 -6.78 0.85
CA TYR A 100 -4.26 -5.32 0.86
C TYR A 100 -4.67 -4.68 2.19
N VAL A 101 -4.21 -3.45 2.41
CA VAL A 101 -4.67 -2.52 3.46
C VAL A 101 -5.01 -1.18 2.80
N SER A 102 -6.29 -0.82 2.80
CA SER A 102 -6.82 0.34 2.07
C SER A 102 -7.36 1.46 2.96
N GLU A 103 -7.85 1.14 4.16
CA GLU A 103 -8.44 2.14 5.06
C GLU A 103 -7.41 2.69 6.03
N LYS A 104 -6.93 1.84 6.95
CA LYS A 104 -6.03 2.24 8.03
C LYS A 104 -4.96 1.19 8.27
N TRP A 105 -3.71 1.65 8.31
CA TRP A 105 -2.61 0.82 8.79
C TRP A 105 -2.67 0.70 10.32
N VAL A 106 -3.02 -0.49 10.81
CA VAL A 106 -3.03 -0.77 12.25
C VAL A 106 -1.59 -0.91 12.77
N PRO A 107 -1.16 -0.11 13.76
CA PRO A 107 0.16 -0.25 14.34
C PRO A 107 0.38 -1.67 14.88
N GLY A 108 1.51 -2.27 14.53
CA GLY A 108 1.83 -3.65 14.94
C GLY A 108 1.18 -4.74 14.09
N LEU A 109 0.54 -4.41 12.95
CA LEU A 109 -0.04 -5.39 12.02
C LEU A 109 0.96 -6.49 11.63
N LEU A 110 2.20 -6.12 11.32
CA LEU A 110 3.27 -7.07 10.96
C LEU A 110 4.08 -7.53 12.17
N THR A 111 4.45 -6.62 13.08
CA THR A 111 5.40 -6.92 14.17
C THR A 111 4.75 -7.61 15.37
N ASN A 112 3.48 -7.38 15.65
CA ASN A 112 2.71 -7.99 16.75
C ASN A 112 1.54 -8.84 16.21
N PHE A 113 1.84 -9.68 15.23
CA PHE A 113 0.83 -10.45 14.50
C PHE A 113 0.00 -11.36 15.41
N LYS A 114 0.59 -11.97 16.44
CA LYS A 114 -0.14 -12.85 17.39
C LYS A 114 -1.28 -12.11 18.10
N THR A 115 -1.02 -10.88 18.56
CA THR A 115 -2.05 -10.07 19.22
C THR A 115 -3.10 -9.58 18.24
N ILE A 116 -2.66 -9.11 17.06
CA ILE A 116 -3.58 -8.64 16.02
C ILE A 116 -4.51 -9.76 15.54
N LYS A 117 -3.97 -10.95 15.28
CA LYS A 117 -4.77 -12.14 14.92
C LYS A 117 -5.83 -12.46 15.97
N ARG A 118 -5.50 -12.37 17.26
CA ARG A 118 -6.48 -12.55 18.35
C ARG A 118 -7.56 -11.48 18.30
N ARG A 119 -7.20 -10.20 18.09
CA ARG A 119 -8.17 -9.10 18.00
C ARG A 119 -9.08 -9.22 16.79
N ILE A 120 -8.57 -9.64 15.63
CA ILE A 120 -9.38 -9.95 14.45
C ILE A 120 -10.34 -11.11 14.75
N SER A 121 -9.87 -12.17 15.44
CA SER A 121 -10.74 -13.29 15.83
C SER A 121 -11.87 -12.85 16.76
N THR A 122 -11.57 -11.96 17.73
CA THR A 122 -12.59 -11.34 18.59
C THR A 122 -13.57 -10.49 17.79
N TYR A 123 -13.09 -9.69 16.85
CA TYR A 123 -13.93 -8.87 15.96
C TYR A 123 -14.91 -9.73 15.16
N LEU A 124 -14.43 -10.75 14.47
CA LEU A 124 -15.27 -11.66 13.69
C LEU A 124 -16.30 -12.40 14.55
N LYS A 125 -15.94 -12.76 15.79
CA LYS A 125 -16.88 -13.33 16.75
C LYS A 125 -17.98 -12.34 17.13
N LEU A 126 -17.62 -11.11 17.50
CA LEU A 126 -18.59 -10.07 17.88
C LEU A 126 -19.53 -9.70 16.73
N LEU A 127 -19.01 -9.65 15.50
CA LEU A 127 -19.81 -9.41 14.30
C LEU A 127 -20.85 -10.52 14.11
N LYS A 128 -20.42 -11.79 14.18
CA LYS A 128 -21.32 -12.95 14.11
C LYS A 128 -22.34 -12.98 15.25
N ASP A 129 -21.93 -12.69 16.47
CA ASP A 129 -22.83 -12.65 17.64
C ASP A 129 -23.88 -11.54 17.48
N SER A 130 -23.52 -10.42 16.82
CA SER A 130 -24.44 -9.31 16.51
C SER A 130 -25.48 -9.67 15.45
N GLU A 131 -25.13 -10.50 14.48
CA GLU A 131 -26.03 -10.91 13.38
C GLU A 131 -26.95 -12.08 13.77
N SER A 132 -26.50 -12.94 14.69
CA SER A 132 -27.19 -14.19 15.04
C SER A 132 -28.20 -14.09 16.20
N GLY A 133 -28.43 -12.88 16.76
CA GLY A 133 -29.33 -12.68 17.91
C GLY A 133 -28.75 -13.15 19.25
N ALA A 134 -27.47 -13.55 19.29
CA ALA A 134 -26.80 -13.98 20.52
C ALA A 134 -26.69 -12.88 21.59
N MET A 135 -26.99 -11.63 21.22
CA MET A 135 -27.03 -10.49 22.14
C MET A 135 -28.34 -10.34 22.90
N ASP A 136 -29.41 -11.02 22.47
CA ASP A 136 -30.75 -10.87 23.05
C ASP A 136 -30.86 -11.51 24.45
N VAL A 137 -29.98 -12.48 24.74
CA VAL A 137 -29.86 -13.13 26.05
C VAL A 137 -29.01 -12.33 27.05
N LEU A 138 -28.39 -11.23 26.63
CA LEU A 138 -27.50 -10.42 27.46
C LEU A 138 -28.24 -9.25 28.10
N THR A 139 -27.69 -8.74 29.21
CA THR A 139 -28.23 -7.52 29.83
C THR A 139 -27.93 -6.29 28.96
N LYS A 140 -28.78 -5.25 29.04
CA LYS A 140 -28.59 -4.00 28.28
C LYS A 140 -27.19 -3.39 28.45
N LYS A 141 -26.59 -3.51 29.63
CA LYS A 141 -25.24 -3.02 29.91
C LYS A 141 -24.17 -3.82 29.16
N GLU A 142 -24.31 -5.14 29.11
CA GLU A 142 -23.38 -6.02 28.39
C GLU A 142 -23.48 -5.82 26.87
N VAL A 143 -24.71 -5.68 26.36
CA VAL A 143 -24.95 -5.33 24.95
C VAL A 143 -24.26 -4.01 24.60
N ALA A 144 -24.44 -2.97 25.40
CA ALA A 144 -23.80 -1.67 25.18
C ALA A 144 -22.26 -1.77 25.15
N ASN A 145 -21.66 -2.51 26.09
CA ASN A 145 -20.22 -2.72 26.12
C ASN A 145 -19.70 -3.48 24.90
N LYS A 146 -20.41 -4.53 24.46
CA LYS A 146 -20.04 -5.32 23.27
C LYS A 146 -20.19 -4.51 21.99
N MET A 147 -21.24 -3.71 21.86
CA MET A 147 -21.43 -2.80 20.73
C MET A 147 -20.31 -1.75 20.65
N LEU A 148 -19.92 -1.17 21.78
CA LEU A 148 -18.81 -0.23 21.83
C LEU A 148 -17.47 -0.89 21.46
N GLU A 149 -17.23 -2.13 21.88
CA GLU A 149 -16.04 -2.89 21.46
C GLU A 149 -16.08 -3.20 19.97
N LEU A 150 -17.22 -3.64 19.44
CA LEU A 150 -17.41 -3.92 18.03
C LEU A 150 -17.13 -2.68 17.17
N GLU A 151 -17.66 -1.51 17.55
CA GLU A 151 -17.43 -0.25 16.83
C GLU A 151 -15.95 0.17 16.83
N LYS A 152 -15.24 -0.06 17.94
CA LYS A 152 -13.79 0.20 18.02
C LYS A 152 -13.00 -0.74 17.11
N LEU A 153 -13.41 -2.00 17.01
CA LEU A 153 -12.76 -3.01 16.18
C LEU A 153 -13.10 -2.85 14.70
N ASP A 154 -14.35 -2.48 14.35
CA ASP A 154 -14.79 -2.18 12.97
C ASP A 154 -13.94 -1.03 12.41
N ARG A 155 -13.76 0.06 13.17
CA ARG A 155 -12.86 1.16 12.79
C ARG A 155 -11.39 0.76 12.59
N ALA A 156 -10.97 -0.39 13.10
CA ALA A 156 -9.59 -0.86 12.98
C ALA A 156 -9.39 -1.91 11.89
N PHE A 157 -10.40 -2.76 11.61
CA PHE A 157 -10.24 -3.96 10.79
C PHE A 157 -11.23 -4.10 9.63
N LYS A 158 -12.17 -3.17 9.47
CA LYS A 158 -13.02 -3.08 8.28
C LYS A 158 -12.19 -2.74 7.04
#